data_AF-A2BX13-F1
#
_entry.id   AF-A2BX13-F1
#
_cell.length_a   1.000
_cell.length_b   1.000
_cell.length_c   1.000
_cell.angle_alpha   90.00
_cell.angle_beta   90.00
_cell.angle_gamma   90.00
#
_symmetry.space_group_name_H-M   'P 1'
#
loop_
_entity.id
_entity.type
_entity.pdbx_description
1 polymer ?
#
loop_
_entity_poly.entity_id
_entity_poly.type
_entity_poly.pdbx_seq_one_letter_code
_entity_poly.pdbx_strand_id
1 'polypeptide(L)'
;MINLITLLIFGTLFFMVYKNIKKQSLLLIAKGFLQIGILILFIGSFFKLFLSLPSNIYIKLIFCVTYVWCTVGINVNFMVPLIALIDKEIDKK
;
A
#
# COMPACT_ATOMS: atom_id res chain seq x y z
N MET A 1 -0.07 -16.14 -26.25
CA MET A 1 1.28 -15.97 -26.82
C MET A 1 1.89 -14.75 -26.14
N ILE A 2 2.77 -14.95 -25.15
CA ILE A 2 3.42 -13.82 -24.46
C ILE A 2 4.42 -13.23 -25.45
N ASN A 3 4.22 -11.97 -25.83
CA ASN A 3 5.01 -11.30 -26.85
C ASN A 3 6.43 -11.04 -26.31
N LEU A 4 7.47 -11.26 -27.11
CA LEU A 4 8.89 -11.07 -26.72
C LEU A 4 9.13 -9.64 -26.19
N ILE A 5 8.40 -8.68 -26.74
CA ILE A 5 8.36 -7.27 -26.33
C ILE A 5 7.85 -7.14 -24.89
N THR A 6 6.82 -7.88 -24.51
CA THR A 6 6.27 -7.87 -23.14
C THR A 6 7.30 -8.39 -22.13
N LEU A 7 8.07 -9.41 -22.50
CA LEU A 7 9.13 -9.97 -21.65
C LEU A 7 10.28 -8.96 -21.44
N LEU A 8 10.69 -8.26 -22.50
CA LEU A 8 11.73 -7.24 -22.45
C LEU A 8 11.32 -6.01 -21.63
N ILE A 9 10.07 -5.55 -21.78
CA ILE A 9 9.51 -4.45 -20.97
C ILE A 9 9.45 -4.85 -19.49
N PHE A 10 9.00 -6.07 -19.21
CA PHE A 10 8.93 -6.56 -17.84
C PHE A 10 10.33 -6.68 -17.22
N GLY A 11 11.31 -7.22 -17.95
CA GLY A 11 12.69 -7.34 -17.49
C GLY A 11 13.38 -6.00 -17.24
N THR A 12 13.15 -5.01 -18.11
CA THR A 12 13.70 -3.66 -17.94
C THR A 12 13.07 -2.92 -16.75
N LEU A 13 11.75 -3.02 -16.57
CA LEU A 13 11.07 -2.51 -15.38
C LEU A 13 11.59 -3.17 -14.10
N PHE A 14 11.75 -4.50 -14.10
CA PHE A 14 12.27 -5.24 -12.95
C PHE A 14 13.71 -4.85 -12.62
N PHE A 15 14.57 -4.67 -13.64
CA PHE A 15 15.95 -4.25 -13.46
C PHE A 15 16.06 -2.82 -12.91
N MET A 16 15.20 -1.91 -13.39
CA MET A 16 15.18 -0.52 -12.92
C MET A 16 14.68 -0.43 -11.47
N VAL A 17 13.66 -1.24 -11.13
CA VAL A 17 13.17 -1.41 -9.76
C VAL A 17 14.28 -2.02 -8.87
N TYR A 18 14.95 -3.09 -9.32
CA TYR A 18 16.04 -3.73 -8.59
C TYR A 18 17.22 -2.77 -8.32
N LYS A 19 17.61 -1.97 -9.31
CA LYS A 19 18.69 -0.98 -9.17
C LYS A 19 18.33 0.13 -8.18
N ASN A 20 17.09 0.60 -8.18
CA ASN A 20 16.61 1.59 -7.23
C ASN A 20 16.43 1.01 -5.82
N ILE A 21 16.03 -0.27 -5.71
CA ILE A 21 15.96 -1.02 -4.46
C ILE A 21 17.33 -1.13 -3.79
N LYS A 22 18.43 -1.25 -4.55
CA LYS A 22 19.78 -1.35 -3.97
C LYS A 22 20.23 -0.05 -3.26
N LYS A 23 19.56 1.07 -3.51
CA LYS A 23 19.91 2.40 -2.99
C LYS A 23 19.10 2.81 -1.75
N GLN A 24 17.90 2.26 -1.57
CA GLN A 24 17.09 2.40 -0.35
C GLN A 24 17.15 1.12 0.47
N SER A 25 17.16 1.21 1.80
CA SER A 25 17.22 0.01 2.66
C SER A 25 16.13 -1.00 2.26
N LEU A 26 16.48 -2.26 1.96
CA LEU A 26 15.54 -3.37 1.67
C LEU A 26 14.37 -3.43 2.66
N LEU A 27 14.63 -2.99 3.89
CA LEU A 27 13.68 -2.86 5.00
C LEU A 27 12.51 -1.92 4.67
N LEU A 28 12.73 -0.88 3.89
CA LEU A 28 11.69 0.08 3.47
C LEU A 28 10.78 -0.46 2.37
N ILE A 29 11.34 -1.16 1.40
CA ILE A 29 10.56 -1.82 0.36
C ILE A 29 9.73 -2.94 0.96
N ALA A 30 10.31 -3.74 1.88
CA ALA A 30 9.58 -4.76 2.61
C ALA A 30 8.42 -4.16 3.43
N LYS A 31 8.64 -3.03 4.11
CA LYS A 31 7.58 -2.29 4.83
C LYS A 31 6.47 -1.80 3.88
N GLY A 32 6.83 -1.22 2.74
CA GLY A 32 5.87 -0.75 1.74
C GLY A 32 5.05 -1.89 1.13
N PHE A 33 5.69 -3.01 0.79
CA PHE A 33 5.00 -4.20 0.28
C PHE A 33 4.06 -4.80 1.32
N LEU A 34 4.49 -4.88 2.58
CA LEU A 34 3.67 -5.35 3.69
C LEU A 34 2.45 -4.43 3.90
N GLN A 35 2.63 -3.11 3.82
CA GLN A 35 1.54 -2.14 3.92
C GLN A 35 0.55 -2.22 2.76
N ILE A 36 1.02 -2.37 1.51
CA ILE A 36 0.14 -2.58 0.34
C ILE A 36 -0.66 -3.88 0.50
N GLY A 37 -0.01 -4.96 0.97
CA GLY A 37 -0.67 -6.22 1.27
C GLY A 37 -1.77 -6.08 2.34
N ILE A 38 -1.46 -5.37 3.43
CA ILE A 38 -2.43 -5.07 4.49
C ILE A 38 -3.60 -4.25 3.95
N LEU A 39 -3.35 -3.25 3.10
CA LEU A 39 -4.40 -2.41 2.51
C LEU A 39 -5.38 -3.23 1.66
N ILE A 40 -4.86 -4.13 0.82
CA ILE A 40 -5.68 -5.01 -0.04
C ILE A 40 -6.50 -5.99 0.81
N LEU A 41 -5.87 -6.62 1.82
CA LEU A 41 -6.56 -7.50 2.77
C LEU A 41 -7.66 -6.76 3.56
N PHE A 42 -7.39 -5.51 3.92
CA PHE A 42 -8.31 -4.66 4.66
C PHE A 42 -9.53 -4.28 3.82
N ILE A 43 -9.33 -3.84 2.58
CA ILE A 43 -10.42 -3.54 1.62
C ILE A 43 -11.24 -4.78 1.30
N GLY A 44 -10.58 -5.91 1.02
CA GLY A 44 -11.28 -7.17 0.72
C GLY A 44 -12.11 -7.68 1.90
N SER A 45 -11.56 -7.64 3.11
CA SER A 45 -12.31 -8.00 4.32
C SER A 45 -13.45 -7.02 4.61
N PHE A 46 -13.26 -5.74 4.33
CA PHE A 46 -14.29 -4.72 4.51
C PHE A 46 -15.54 -5.03 3.68
N PHE A 47 -15.39 -5.29 2.37
CA PHE A 47 -16.53 -5.64 1.52
C PHE A 47 -17.23 -6.91 1.98
N LYS A 48 -16.46 -7.93 2.39
CA LYS A 48 -17.02 -9.19 2.89
C LYS A 48 -17.85 -8.98 4.15
N LEU A 49 -17.36 -8.19 5.10
CA LEU A 49 -18.09 -7.87 6.33
C LEU A 49 -19.30 -6.98 6.05
N PHE A 50 -19.17 -5.95 5.21
CA PHE A 50 -20.25 -5.03 4.86
C PHE A 50 -21.46 -5.75 4.24
N LEU A 51 -21.20 -6.76 3.39
CA LEU A 51 -22.25 -7.60 2.81
C LEU A 51 -22.87 -8.58 3.81
N SER A 52 -22.11 -9.03 4.81
CA SER A 52 -22.57 -9.96 5.84
C SER A 52 -23.31 -9.28 7.00
N LEU A 53 -23.26 -7.95 7.08
CA LEU A 53 -23.91 -7.17 8.14
C LEU A 53 -25.43 -7.08 7.91
N PRO A 54 -26.26 -7.18 8.96
CA PRO A 54 -27.70 -6.98 8.87
C PRO A 54 -28.01 -5.59 8.29
N SER A 55 -29.13 -5.45 7.56
CA SER A 55 -29.51 -4.20 6.86
C SER A 55 -29.97 -3.06 7.78
N ASN A 56 -29.47 -3.03 9.02
CA ASN A 56 -29.67 -1.92 9.93
C ASN A 56 -28.73 -0.77 9.55
N ILE A 57 -29.32 0.37 9.20
CA ILE A 57 -28.62 1.57 8.74
C ILE A 57 -27.62 2.06 9.79
N TYR A 58 -27.96 2.03 11.09
CA TYR A 58 -27.07 2.49 12.16
C TYR A 58 -25.77 1.69 12.24
N ILE A 59 -25.87 0.37 12.12
CA ILE A 59 -24.70 -0.52 12.21
C ILE A 59 -23.80 -0.32 10.98
N LYS A 60 -24.38 -0.17 9.79
CA LYS A 60 -23.63 0.14 8.56
C LYS A 60 -22.90 1.48 8.64
N LEU A 61 -23.53 2.49 9.26
CA LEU A 61 -22.95 3.82 9.42
C LEU A 61 -21.74 3.79 10.38
N ILE A 62 -21.88 3.15 11.55
CA ILE A 62 -20.78 2.95 12.51
C ILE A 62 -19.63 2.15 11.86
N PHE A 63 -19.97 1.13 11.07
CA PHE A 63 -18.98 0.33 10.36
C PHE A 63 -18.21 1.15 9.31
N CYS A 64 -18.90 2.01 8.54
CA CYS A 64 -18.27 2.94 7.60
C CYS A 64 -17.35 3.95 8.29
N VAL A 65 -17.78 4.54 9.41
CA VAL A 65 -16.95 5.49 10.17
C VAL A 65 -15.69 4.81 10.70
N THR A 66 -15.83 3.60 11.26
CA THR A 66 -14.70 2.80 11.75
C THR A 66 -13.75 2.44 10.60
N TYR A 67 -14.29 2.10 9.44
CA TYR A 67 -13.48 1.82 8.24
C TYR A 67 -12.69 3.03 7.79
N VAL A 68 -13.33 4.19 7.61
CA VAL A 68 -12.66 5.43 7.22
C VAL A 68 -11.56 5.79 8.22
N TRP A 69 -11.84 5.66 9.53
CA TRP A 69 -10.85 5.88 10.58
C TRP A 69 -9.63 4.96 10.45
N CYS A 70 -9.86 3.66 10.24
CA CYS A 70 -8.77 2.71 10.01
C CYS A 70 -8.00 2.99 8.72
N THR A 71 -8.68 3.35 7.62
CA THR A 71 -8.02 3.69 6.34
C THR A 71 -7.13 4.91 6.49
N VAL A 72 -7.61 5.96 7.17
CA VAL A 72 -6.81 7.16 7.46
C VAL A 72 -5.62 6.80 8.37
N GLY A 73 -5.83 6.00 9.42
CA GLY A 73 -4.75 5.56 10.31
C GLY A 73 -3.65 4.78 9.59
N ILE A 74 -4.03 3.84 8.71
CA ILE A 74 -3.08 3.08 7.88
C ILE A 74 -2.32 4.02 6.92
N ASN A 75 -3.02 5.01 6.34
CA ASN A 75 -2.43 5.96 5.39
C ASN A 75 -1.45 6.95 6.06
N VAL A 76 -1.78 7.45 7.25
CA VAL A 76 -0.87 8.32 8.03
C VAL A 76 0.38 7.55 8.47
N ASN A 77 0.21 6.30 8.90
CA ASN A 77 1.33 5.43 9.26
C ASN A 77 2.24 5.07 8.04
N PHE A 78 1.75 5.28 6.82
CA PHE A 78 2.53 5.15 5.58
C PHE A 78 3.21 6.46 5.18
N MET A 79 2.50 7.58 5.24
CA MET A 79 3.04 8.88 4.85
C MET A 79 4.18 9.35 5.74
N VAL A 80 4.10 9.16 7.07
CA VAL A 80 5.11 9.63 8.03
C VAL A 80 6.52 9.10 7.72
N PRO A 81 6.75 7.77 7.59
CA PRO A 81 8.08 7.25 7.27
C PRO A 81 8.54 7.63 5.86
N LEU A 82 7.63 7.85 4.89
CA LEU A 82 7.99 8.29 3.54
C LEU A 82 8.47 9.74 3.53
N ILE A 83 7.75 10.62 4.24
CA ILE A 83 8.11 12.03 4.41
C ILE A 83 9.47 12.13 5.11
N ALA A 84 9.70 11.35 6.17
CA ALA A 84 10.97 11.33 6.89
C ALA A 84 12.18 10.89 6.02
N LEU A 85 11.94 10.07 4.98
CA LEU A 85 12.98 9.70 4.02
C LEU A 85 13.24 10.77 2.98
N ILE A 86 12.18 11.44 2.53
CA ILE A 86 12.28 12.58 1.63
C ILE A 86 13.07 13.70 2.34
N ASP A 87 12.73 14.02 3.59
CA ASP A 87 13.47 14.99 4.42
C ASP A 87 14.95 14.63 4.53
N LYS A 88 15.28 13.37 4.82
CA LYS A 88 16.67 12.91 4.93
C LYS A 88 17.48 13.02 3.63
N GLU A 89 16.84 12.87 2.47
CA GLU A 89 17.49 13.05 1.18
C GLU A 89 17.59 14.53 0.78
N ILE A 90 16.70 15.39 1.28
CA ILE A 90 16.76 16.84 1.11
C ILE A 90 17.85 17.46 1.99
N ASP A 91 17.95 17.09 3.27
CA ASP A 91 18.97 17.59 4.21
C ASP A 91 20.40 17.15 3.88
N LYS A 92 20.56 16.11 3.06
CA LYS A 92 21.88 15.66 2.56
C LYS A 92 22.40 16.47 1.37
N LYS A 93 21.56 17.33 0.80
CA LYS A 93 21.84 18.12 -0.40
C LYS A 93 22.21 19.55 -0.02
#